data_AF-A0A7X4DTD7-F1
#
_entry.id   AF-A0A7X4DTD7-F1
#
_cell.length_a   1.000
_cell.length_b   1.000
_cell.length_c   1.000
_cell.angle_alpha   90.00
_cell.angle_beta   90.00
_cell.angle_gamma   90.00
#
_symmetry.space_group_name_H-M   'P 1'
#
loop_
_entity.id
_entity.type
_entity.pdbx_description
1 polymer ?
#
loop_
_entity_poly.entity_id
_entity_poly.type
_entity_poly.pdbx_seq_one_letter_code
_entity_poly.pdbx_strand_id
1 'polypeptide(L)'
;MNRKFDAIVIGGGHNGLTCGAYLARAGKRTLVLEQKPVVGGASVTEEFSPGFRASTYSYILGHLHPKVIEDLELKRFGLEYCPQPNVFNPTEDDGIIFTADPARTREQIARFSQRDAENYPKFFERLRSSVDILRRLQLETPVNPFRGDPAGLWTAARFAWRYRKSEAEFYDLVRALSMSAHDYVSRWFEHDLVKAKFMFWGTMG
;
A
#
# COMPACT_ATOMS: atom_id res chain seq x y z
N MET A 1 40.81 -11.15 -5.92
CA MET A 1 40.07 -11.19 -7.20
C MET A 1 39.35 -9.85 -7.38
N ASN A 2 39.74 -9.03 -8.36
CA ASN A 2 39.06 -7.75 -8.63
C ASN A 2 37.81 -8.00 -9.48
N ARG A 3 36.67 -8.25 -8.83
CA ARG A 3 35.39 -8.46 -9.53
C ARG A 3 34.80 -7.10 -9.89
N LYS A 4 34.60 -6.85 -11.19
CA LYS A 4 33.85 -5.68 -11.67
C LYS A 4 32.35 -5.95 -11.57
N PHE A 5 31.63 -5.04 -10.94
CA PHE A 5 30.16 -5.03 -10.86
C PHE A 5 29.62 -3.82 -11.61
N ASP A 6 28.43 -3.95 -12.19
CA ASP A 6 27.75 -2.85 -12.88
C ASP A 6 26.88 -2.05 -11.90
N ALA A 7 26.46 -2.67 -10.79
CA ALA A 7 25.72 -2.03 -9.70
C ALA A 7 26.06 -2.68 -8.34
N ILE A 8 26.03 -1.87 -7.28
CA ILE A 8 26.14 -2.33 -5.89
C ILE A 8 24.91 -1.83 -5.13
N VAL A 9 24.17 -2.74 -4.50
CA VAL A 9 23.02 -2.45 -3.65
C VAL A 9 23.46 -2.66 -2.19
N ILE A 10 23.29 -1.63 -1.37
CA ILE A 10 23.60 -1.68 0.07
C ILE A 10 22.30 -1.92 0.83
N GLY A 11 22.25 -3.02 1.59
CA GLY A 11 21.08 -3.55 2.27
C GLY A 11 20.47 -4.74 1.52
N GLY A 12 20.44 -5.90 2.17
CA GLY A 12 19.78 -7.13 1.74
C GLY A 12 18.35 -7.27 2.27
N GLY A 13 17.65 -6.15 2.51
CA GLY A 13 16.21 -6.14 2.79
C GLY A 13 15.36 -6.48 1.58
N HIS A 14 14.06 -6.72 1.76
CA HIS A 14 13.14 -7.04 0.64
C HIS A 14 13.22 -6.02 -0.51
N ASN A 15 13.37 -4.73 -0.23
CA ASN A 15 13.54 -3.68 -1.24
C ASN A 15 14.88 -3.81 -1.99
N GLY A 16 15.98 -4.02 -1.27
CA GLY A 16 17.31 -4.17 -1.86
C GLY A 16 17.43 -5.45 -2.69
N LEU A 17 16.86 -6.56 -2.20
CA LEU A 17 16.77 -7.82 -2.95
C LEU A 17 15.90 -7.67 -4.20
N THR A 18 14.77 -6.97 -4.11
CA THR A 18 13.90 -6.69 -5.27
C THR A 18 14.66 -5.87 -6.31
N CYS A 19 15.31 -4.78 -5.90
CA CYS A 19 16.15 -3.95 -6.78
C CYS A 19 17.26 -4.77 -7.45
N GLY A 20 18.00 -5.55 -6.66
CA GLY A 20 19.05 -6.42 -7.15
C GLY A 20 18.56 -7.46 -8.15
N ALA A 21 17.38 -8.06 -7.91
CA ALA A 21 16.76 -9.02 -8.82
C ALA A 21 16.38 -8.38 -10.16
N TYR A 22 15.79 -7.17 -10.16
CA TYR A 22 15.47 -6.45 -11.40
C TYR A 22 16.72 -6.03 -12.17
N LEU A 23 17.76 -5.56 -11.50
CA LEU A 23 19.04 -5.22 -12.14
C LEU A 23 19.70 -6.45 -12.76
N ALA A 24 19.71 -7.58 -12.04
CA ALA A 24 20.21 -8.85 -12.55
C ALA A 24 19.41 -9.35 -13.76
N ARG A 25 18.06 -9.26 -13.70
CA ARG A 25 17.17 -9.60 -14.82
C ARG A 25 17.41 -8.72 -16.05
N ALA A 26 17.82 -7.47 -15.85
CA ALA A 26 18.25 -6.57 -16.92
C ALA A 26 19.70 -6.83 -17.41
N GLY A 27 20.33 -7.93 -16.99
CA GLY A 27 21.67 -8.34 -17.41
C GLY A 27 22.82 -7.64 -16.68
N LYS A 28 22.56 -6.92 -15.60
CA LYS A 28 23.61 -6.22 -14.82
C LYS A 28 24.23 -7.15 -13.79
N ARG A 29 25.57 -7.18 -13.73
CA ARG A 29 26.32 -7.84 -12.65
C ARG A 29 26.15 -7.04 -11.38
N THR A 30 25.23 -7.50 -10.53
CA THR A 30 24.81 -6.76 -9.34
C THR A 30 25.34 -7.44 -8.08
N LEU A 31 25.96 -6.66 -7.19
CA LEU A 31 26.37 -7.09 -5.85
C LEU A 31 25.39 -6.53 -4.83
N VAL A 32 24.79 -7.39 -4.01
CA VAL A 32 23.98 -6.97 -2.85
C VAL A 32 24.82 -7.22 -1.59
N LEU A 33 24.97 -6.18 -0.75
CA LEU A 33 25.71 -6.25 0.51
C LEU A 33 24.73 -6.11 1.67
N GLU A 34 24.75 -7.06 2.61
CA GLU A 34 23.96 -7.02 3.84
C GLU A 34 24.90 -7.08 5.04
N GLN A 35 24.62 -6.27 6.06
CA GLN A 35 25.41 -6.22 7.28
C GLN A 35 25.09 -7.40 8.21
N LYS A 36 23.82 -7.81 8.26
CA LYS A 36 23.35 -8.96 9.06
C LYS A 36 23.79 -10.29 8.42
N PRO A 37 23.90 -11.36 9.23
CA PRO A 37 24.19 -12.71 8.71
C PRO A 37 23.04 -13.33 7.90
N VAL A 38 21.88 -12.66 7.85
CA VAL A 38 20.66 -13.11 7.18
C VAL A 38 20.08 -11.97 6.34
N VAL A 39 19.59 -12.32 5.16
CA VAL A 39 18.89 -11.40 4.25
C VAL A 39 17.38 -11.38 4.53
N GLY A 40 16.71 -10.30 4.14
CA GLY A 40 15.27 -10.07 4.32
C GLY A 40 14.97 -8.73 5.00
N GLY A 41 15.96 -8.16 5.71
CA GLY A 41 15.83 -6.87 6.39
C GLY A 41 14.68 -6.87 7.39
N ALA A 42 13.76 -5.92 7.25
CA ALA A 42 12.56 -5.79 8.10
C ALA A 42 11.60 -6.99 8.04
N SER A 43 11.79 -7.91 7.10
CA SER A 43 10.93 -9.08 6.89
C SER A 43 11.52 -10.38 7.45
N VAL A 44 12.67 -10.30 8.13
CA VAL A 44 13.30 -11.47 8.76
C VAL A 44 12.50 -11.90 9.99
N THR A 45 12.33 -13.20 10.17
CA THR A 45 11.80 -13.78 11.41
C THR A 45 12.91 -13.87 12.45
N GLU A 46 12.78 -13.10 13.52
CA GLU A 46 13.72 -13.03 14.64
C GLU A 46 13.09 -13.71 15.87
N GLU A 47 13.92 -14.30 16.75
CA GLU A 47 13.46 -14.78 18.06
C GLU A 47 13.55 -13.62 19.06
N PHE A 48 12.41 -13.17 19.56
CA PHE A 48 12.34 -12.01 20.47
C PHE A 48 12.15 -12.42 21.94
N SER A 49 11.80 -13.68 22.18
CA SER A 49 11.67 -14.32 23.48
C SER A 49 11.87 -15.83 23.32
N PRO A 50 12.39 -16.58 24.31
CA PRO A 50 12.66 -18.01 24.18
C PRO A 50 11.45 -18.80 23.64
N GLY A 51 11.61 -19.42 22.47
CA GLY A 51 10.56 -20.18 21.79
C GLY A 51 9.56 -19.35 20.97
N PHE A 52 9.67 -18.02 20.98
CA PHE A 52 8.77 -17.10 20.26
C PHE A 52 9.48 -16.36 19.14
N ARG A 53 8.97 -16.53 17.93
CA ARG A 53 9.57 -15.98 16.71
C ARG A 53 8.55 -15.15 15.94
N ALA A 54 8.96 -13.96 15.52
CA ALA A 54 8.18 -13.08 14.68
C ALA A 54 9.09 -12.14 13.90
N SER A 55 8.55 -11.53 12.85
CA SER A 55 9.15 -10.31 12.31
C SER A 55 8.89 -9.17 13.28
N THR A 56 9.95 -8.57 13.81
CA THR A 56 9.86 -7.46 14.79
C THR A 56 9.38 -6.15 14.17
N TYR A 57 9.38 -6.05 12.83
CA TYR A 57 9.05 -4.82 12.11
C TYR A 57 7.96 -4.99 11.06
N SER A 58 8.12 -5.95 10.13
CA SER A 58 7.17 -6.18 9.03
C SER A 58 6.36 -7.44 9.27
N TYR A 59 5.25 -7.30 10.01
CA TYR A 59 4.37 -8.41 10.41
C TYR A 59 3.08 -8.50 9.58
N ILE A 60 2.82 -7.53 8.69
CA ILE A 60 1.72 -7.55 7.73
C ILE A 60 2.28 -7.38 6.31
N LEU A 61 1.94 -8.30 5.42
CA LEU A 61 2.26 -8.20 4.00
C LEU A 61 1.19 -7.35 3.27
N GLY A 62 1.19 -6.04 3.53
CA GLY A 62 0.21 -5.11 2.94
C GLY A 62 0.68 -4.41 1.65
N HIS A 63 1.98 -4.13 1.54
CA HIS A 63 2.51 -3.17 0.55
C HIS A 63 3.38 -3.78 -0.54
N LEU A 64 3.52 -5.11 -0.61
CA LEU A 64 4.24 -5.75 -1.70
C LEU A 64 3.40 -5.69 -2.99
N HIS A 65 3.87 -4.93 -3.97
CA HIS A 65 3.11 -4.68 -5.19
C HIS A 65 2.90 -5.98 -6.01
N PRO A 66 1.67 -6.28 -6.48
CA PRO A 66 1.36 -7.52 -7.23
C PRO A 66 2.27 -7.76 -8.43
N LYS A 67 2.64 -6.69 -9.14
CA LYS A 67 3.59 -6.76 -10.27
C LYS A 67 4.96 -7.31 -9.88
N VAL A 68 5.46 -7.02 -8.67
CA VAL A 68 6.76 -7.57 -8.19
C VAL A 68 6.64 -9.07 -7.94
N ILE A 69 5.52 -9.49 -7.34
CA ILE A 69 5.22 -10.91 -7.09
C ILE A 69 5.18 -11.69 -8.41
N GLU A 70 4.56 -11.12 -9.44
CA GLU A 70 4.47 -11.71 -10.78
C GLU A 70 5.82 -11.68 -11.51
N ASP A 71 6.46 -10.52 -11.61
CA ASP A 71 7.71 -10.34 -12.34
C ASP A 71 8.85 -11.22 -11.78
N LEU A 72 8.89 -11.42 -10.47
CA LEU A 72 9.91 -12.25 -9.81
C LEU A 72 9.43 -13.69 -9.52
N GLU A 73 8.25 -14.06 -10.02
CA GLU A 73 7.66 -15.40 -9.86
C GLU A 73 7.64 -15.89 -8.39
N LEU A 74 7.43 -14.99 -7.41
CA LEU A 74 7.70 -15.29 -6.00
C LEU A 74 6.92 -16.52 -5.47
N LYS A 75 5.72 -16.77 -5.99
CA LYS A 75 4.92 -17.97 -5.67
C LYS A 75 5.64 -19.26 -6.03
N ARG A 76 6.37 -19.29 -7.14
CA ARG A 76 7.18 -20.44 -7.56
C ARG A 76 8.34 -20.69 -6.59
N PHE A 77 8.80 -19.65 -5.90
CA PHE A 77 9.85 -19.72 -4.88
C PHE A 77 9.31 -19.85 -3.46
N GLY A 78 8.04 -20.21 -3.28
CA GLY A 78 7.45 -20.54 -1.98
C GLY A 78 6.77 -19.39 -1.24
N LEU A 79 6.44 -18.27 -1.93
CA LEU A 79 5.58 -17.24 -1.33
C LEU A 79 4.16 -17.78 -1.12
N GLU A 80 3.79 -17.95 0.14
CA GLU A 80 2.45 -18.30 0.59
C GLU A 80 1.83 -17.16 1.42
N TYR A 81 0.51 -17.03 1.35
CA TYR A 81 -0.23 -16.02 2.11
C TYR A 81 -0.94 -16.68 3.28
N CYS A 82 -0.73 -16.14 4.48
CA CYS A 82 -1.61 -16.39 5.62
C CYS A 82 -2.66 -15.26 5.64
N PRO A 83 -3.92 -15.52 5.25
CA PRO A 83 -4.94 -14.48 5.21
C PRO A 83 -5.26 -14.03 6.63
N GLN A 84 -5.22 -12.72 6.86
CA GLN A 84 -5.70 -12.10 8.10
C GLN A 84 -6.98 -11.30 7.81
N PRO A 85 -8.15 -11.95 7.78
CA PRO A 85 -9.39 -11.31 7.33
C PRO A 85 -9.97 -10.33 8.34
N ASN A 86 -9.56 -10.42 9.61
CA ASN A 86 -10.15 -9.66 10.70
C ASN A 86 -9.09 -8.84 11.43
N VAL A 87 -9.41 -7.58 11.70
CA VAL A 87 -8.60 -6.69 12.52
C VAL A 87 -9.45 -6.20 13.68
N PHE A 88 -9.08 -6.63 14.88
CA PHE A 88 -9.69 -6.16 16.12
C PHE A 88 -9.08 -4.82 16.54
N ASN A 89 -9.93 -3.86 16.88
CA ASN A 89 -9.54 -2.54 17.39
C ASN A 89 -10.08 -2.43 18.80
N PRO A 90 -9.26 -2.74 19.82
CA PRO A 90 -9.70 -2.69 21.20
C PRO A 90 -9.97 -1.24 21.63
N THR A 91 -10.95 -1.11 22.51
CA THR A 91 -11.18 0.06 23.34
C THR A 91 -10.93 -0.32 24.81
N GLU A 92 -11.20 0.57 25.75
CA GLU A 92 -11.04 0.26 27.18
C GLU A 92 -11.91 -0.94 27.62
N ASP A 93 -13.17 -0.99 27.17
CA ASP A 93 -14.16 -1.97 27.62
C ASP A 93 -14.76 -2.86 26.50
N ASP A 94 -14.44 -2.59 25.22
CA ASP A 94 -15.04 -3.27 24.05
C ASP A 94 -14.06 -3.26 22.85
N GLY A 95 -14.56 -3.40 21.63
CA GLY A 95 -13.81 -3.11 20.42
C GLY A 95 -14.58 -3.32 19.13
N ILE A 96 -14.04 -2.79 18.04
CA ILE A 96 -14.60 -2.91 16.69
C ILE A 96 -13.78 -3.92 15.90
N ILE A 97 -14.43 -4.98 15.42
CA ILE A 97 -13.81 -5.93 14.50
C ILE A 97 -14.10 -5.49 13.07
N PHE A 98 -13.05 -5.15 12.33
CA PHE A 98 -13.13 -4.93 10.89
C PHE A 98 -12.85 -6.25 10.21
N THR A 99 -13.79 -6.73 9.41
CA THR A 99 -13.70 -8.03 8.75
C THR A 99 -13.61 -7.84 7.24
N ALA A 100 -13.18 -8.91 6.55
CA ALA A 100 -13.22 -8.99 5.09
C ALA A 100 -14.65 -8.87 4.52
N ASP A 101 -15.68 -9.13 5.33
CA ASP A 101 -17.07 -8.92 4.98
C ASP A 101 -17.54 -7.50 5.37
N PRO A 102 -17.83 -6.62 4.40
CA PRO A 102 -18.28 -5.26 4.69
C PRO A 102 -19.60 -5.20 5.48
N ALA A 103 -20.47 -6.21 5.34
CA ALA A 103 -21.74 -6.25 6.07
C ALA A 103 -21.52 -6.47 7.57
N ARG A 104 -20.65 -7.42 7.93
CA ARG A 104 -20.25 -7.63 9.34
C ARG A 104 -19.54 -6.42 9.91
N THR A 105 -18.66 -5.78 9.15
CA THR A 105 -18.00 -4.55 9.60
C THR A 105 -19.03 -3.44 9.85
N ARG A 106 -20.04 -3.30 8.99
CA ARG A 106 -21.15 -2.38 9.18
C ARG A 106 -21.95 -2.67 10.45
N GLU A 107 -22.26 -3.94 10.74
CA GLU A 107 -22.91 -4.35 11.99
C GLU A 107 -22.07 -3.98 13.22
N GLN A 108 -20.74 -4.17 13.15
CA GLN A 108 -19.82 -3.78 14.22
C GLN A 108 -19.80 -2.26 14.43
N ILE A 109 -19.80 -1.46 13.36
CA ILE A 109 -19.86 0.00 13.45
C ILE A 109 -21.23 0.46 14.00
N ALA A 110 -22.32 -0.22 13.63
CA ALA A 110 -23.68 0.13 14.05
C ALA A 110 -23.88 0.05 15.57
N ARG A 111 -23.08 -0.78 16.27
CA ARG A 111 -23.03 -0.82 17.75
C ARG A 111 -22.62 0.52 18.37
N PHE A 112 -21.89 1.35 17.63
CA PHE A 112 -21.35 2.64 18.09
C PHE A 112 -22.05 3.83 17.43
N SER A 113 -22.27 3.80 16.11
CA SER A 113 -23.07 4.80 15.40
C SER A 113 -23.78 4.20 14.19
N GLN A 114 -25.11 4.32 14.18
CA GLN A 114 -25.95 3.89 13.07
C GLN A 114 -25.68 4.71 11.80
N ARG A 115 -25.44 6.02 11.96
CA ARG A 115 -25.14 6.91 10.83
C ARG A 115 -23.81 6.56 10.19
N ASP A 116 -22.79 6.28 10.99
CA ASP A 116 -21.47 5.87 10.50
C ASP A 116 -21.55 4.53 9.77
N ALA A 117 -22.36 3.60 10.27
CA ALA A 117 -22.62 2.31 9.62
C ALA A 117 -23.28 2.48 8.25
N GLU A 118 -24.19 3.45 8.09
CA GLU A 118 -24.82 3.77 6.80
C GLU A 118 -23.87 4.47 5.82
N ASN A 119 -22.90 5.25 6.32
CA ASN A 119 -21.91 5.92 5.50
C ASN A 119 -20.73 5.03 5.11
N TYR A 120 -20.43 3.99 5.89
CA TYR A 120 -19.28 3.11 5.68
C TYR A 120 -19.19 2.52 4.25
N PRO A 121 -20.26 1.95 3.66
CA PRO A 121 -20.18 1.43 2.28
C PRO A 121 -19.88 2.53 1.26
N LYS A 122 -20.47 3.73 1.42
CA LYS A 122 -20.29 4.87 0.52
C LYS A 122 -18.85 5.40 0.58
N PHE A 123 -18.30 5.48 1.80
CA PHE A 123 -16.91 5.85 2.02
C PHE A 123 -15.95 4.85 1.35
N PHE A 124 -16.17 3.55 1.54
CA PHE A 124 -15.30 2.53 1.00
C PHE A 124 -15.35 2.45 -0.53
N GLU A 125 -16.55 2.56 -1.12
CA GLU A 125 -16.72 2.64 -2.57
C GLU A 125 -15.97 3.84 -3.14
N ARG A 126 -16.09 5.00 -2.48
CA ARG A 126 -15.40 6.23 -2.89
C ARG A 126 -13.89 6.09 -2.80
N LEU A 127 -13.38 5.53 -1.71
CA LEU A 127 -11.96 5.31 -1.53
C LEU A 127 -11.42 4.35 -2.60
N ARG A 128 -12.15 3.27 -2.88
CA ARG A 128 -11.76 2.26 -3.88
C ARG A 128 -11.61 2.86 -5.28
N SER A 129 -12.55 3.70 -5.72
CA SER A 129 -12.48 4.29 -7.07
C SER A 129 -11.25 5.21 -7.23
N SER A 130 -10.94 6.02 -6.21
CA SER A 130 -9.73 6.85 -6.19
C SER A 130 -8.45 6.00 -6.16
N VAL A 131 -8.40 4.94 -5.35
CA VAL A 131 -7.24 4.03 -5.27
C VAL A 131 -7.00 3.30 -6.59
N ASP A 132 -8.06 2.89 -7.30
CA ASP A 132 -7.94 2.22 -8.60
C ASP A 132 -7.29 3.11 -9.67
N ILE A 133 -7.56 4.43 -9.63
CA ILE A 133 -6.87 5.40 -10.49
C ILE A 133 -5.42 5.58 -10.05
N LEU A 134 -5.17 5.77 -8.75
CA LEU A 134 -3.83 5.95 -8.22
C LEU A 134 -2.91 4.77 -8.58
N ARG A 135 -3.39 3.53 -8.44
CA ARG A 135 -2.64 2.31 -8.82
C ARG A 135 -2.23 2.28 -10.29
N ARG A 136 -3.10 2.78 -11.18
CA ARG A 136 -2.78 2.87 -12.62
C ARG A 136 -1.73 3.95 -12.87
N LEU A 137 -1.91 5.11 -12.25
CA LEU A 137 -0.98 6.24 -12.39
C LEU A 137 0.42 5.92 -11.85
N GLN A 138 0.54 5.13 -10.79
CA GLN A 138 1.83 4.72 -10.22
C GLN A 138 2.72 3.93 -11.20
N LEU A 139 2.13 3.27 -12.20
CA LEU A 139 2.86 2.48 -13.20
C LEU A 139 3.07 3.25 -14.51
N GLU A 140 2.64 4.50 -14.58
CA GLU A 140 2.71 5.33 -15.77
C GLU A 140 3.71 6.46 -15.60
N THR A 141 4.41 6.80 -16.67
CA THR A 141 5.24 8.00 -16.69
C THR A 141 4.34 9.24 -16.55
N PRO A 142 4.55 10.10 -15.54
CA PRO A 142 3.77 11.32 -15.39
C PRO A 142 3.84 12.19 -16.64
N VAL A 143 2.70 12.76 -17.03
CA VAL A 143 2.65 13.72 -18.13
C VAL A 143 3.36 15.00 -17.68
N ASN A 144 4.32 15.47 -18.48
CA ASN A 144 4.93 16.78 -18.26
C ASN A 144 4.10 17.85 -19.01
N PRO A 145 3.34 18.70 -18.30
CA PRO A 145 2.49 19.71 -18.93
C PRO A 145 3.29 20.87 -19.56
N PHE A 146 4.57 21.01 -19.21
CA PHE A 146 5.46 22.04 -19.75
C PHE A 146 6.23 21.57 -20.99
N ARG A 147 5.99 20.34 -21.45
CA ARG A 147 6.62 19.78 -22.63
C ARG A 147 5.91 20.31 -23.88
N GLY A 148 6.51 21.28 -24.55
CA GLY A 148 5.92 21.98 -25.71
C GLY A 148 6.09 21.28 -27.07
N ASP A 149 6.60 20.05 -27.12
CA ASP A 149 6.74 19.31 -28.39
C ASP A 149 5.43 18.59 -28.77
N PRO A 150 5.22 18.25 -30.06
CA PRO A 150 4.01 17.57 -30.51
C PRO A 150 3.74 16.23 -29.79
N ALA A 151 4.80 15.51 -29.42
CA ALA A 151 4.69 14.27 -28.65
C ALA A 151 4.18 14.51 -27.22
N GLY A 152 4.63 15.58 -26.56
CA GLY A 152 4.12 16.01 -25.26
C GLY A 152 2.63 16.38 -25.31
N LEU A 153 2.24 17.18 -26.31
CA LEU A 153 0.84 17.56 -26.53
C LEU A 153 -0.06 16.34 -26.78
N TRP A 154 0.39 15.40 -27.60
CA TRP A 154 -0.34 14.15 -27.84
C TRP A 154 -0.49 13.30 -26.56
N THR A 155 0.58 13.21 -25.77
CA THR A 155 0.56 12.49 -24.49
C THR A 155 -0.43 13.11 -23.51
N ALA A 156 -0.44 14.45 -23.41
CA ALA A 156 -1.39 15.19 -22.58
C ALA A 156 -2.84 15.00 -23.06
N ALA A 157 -3.09 15.12 -24.37
CA ALA A 157 -4.42 14.92 -24.94
C ALA A 157 -4.94 13.49 -24.70
N ARG A 158 -4.09 12.46 -24.88
CA ARG A 158 -4.43 11.06 -24.60
C ARG A 158 -4.74 10.83 -23.12
N PHE A 159 -3.95 11.44 -22.23
CA PHE A 159 -4.18 11.37 -20.79
C PHE A 159 -5.53 12.00 -20.42
N ALA A 160 -5.78 13.23 -20.87
CA ALA A 160 -7.03 13.94 -20.62
C ALA A 160 -8.23 13.17 -21.17
N TRP A 161 -8.14 12.64 -22.38
CA TRP A 161 -9.20 11.83 -22.98
C TRP A 161 -9.50 10.55 -22.18
N ARG A 162 -8.45 9.84 -21.74
CA ARG A 162 -8.61 8.58 -21.00
C ARG A 162 -9.29 8.79 -19.65
N TYR A 163 -8.95 9.87 -18.96
CA TYR A 163 -9.49 10.17 -17.63
C TYR A 163 -10.57 11.25 -17.62
N ARG A 164 -11.16 11.59 -18.78
CA ARG A 164 -12.21 12.63 -18.93
C ARG A 164 -13.47 12.40 -18.09
N LYS A 165 -13.66 11.20 -17.55
CA LYS A 165 -14.82 10.83 -16.71
C LYS A 165 -14.43 10.61 -15.24
N SER A 166 -13.18 10.90 -14.86
CA SER A 166 -12.62 10.61 -13.54
C SER A 166 -12.41 11.88 -12.70
N GLU A 167 -13.17 12.94 -13.00
CA GLU A 167 -13.05 14.24 -12.33
C GLU A 167 -13.24 14.12 -10.81
N ALA A 168 -14.29 13.41 -10.38
CA ALA A 168 -14.62 13.27 -8.97
C ALA A 168 -13.50 12.53 -8.20
N GLU A 169 -12.97 11.47 -8.79
CA GLU A 169 -11.89 10.68 -8.18
C GLU A 169 -10.59 11.48 -8.09
N PHE A 170 -10.27 12.31 -9.09
CA PHE A 170 -9.12 13.23 -9.01
C PHE A 170 -9.29 14.28 -7.92
N TYR A 171 -10.48 14.87 -7.80
CA TYR A 171 -10.76 15.79 -6.69
C TYR A 171 -10.58 15.10 -5.34
N ASP A 172 -11.02 13.86 -5.21
CA ASP A 172 -10.89 13.12 -3.96
C ASP A 172 -9.44 12.69 -3.69
N LEU A 173 -8.64 12.39 -4.73
CA LEU A 173 -7.20 12.19 -4.59
C LEU A 173 -6.49 13.47 -4.13
N VAL A 174 -6.77 14.61 -4.76
CA VAL A 174 -6.18 15.90 -4.38
C VAL A 174 -6.57 16.23 -2.93
N ARG A 175 -7.82 16.01 -2.54
CA ARG A 175 -8.27 16.19 -1.15
C ARG A 175 -7.55 15.25 -0.20
N ALA A 176 -7.49 13.95 -0.50
CA ALA A 176 -6.82 12.97 0.36
C ALA A 176 -5.33 13.30 0.56
N LEU A 177 -4.67 13.87 -0.46
CA LEU A 177 -3.26 14.27 -0.39
C LEU A 177 -3.04 15.65 0.26
N SER A 178 -4.03 16.53 0.23
CA SER A 178 -3.90 17.93 0.70
C SER A 178 -4.55 18.19 2.06
N MET A 179 -5.49 17.34 2.49
CA MET A 179 -6.21 17.49 3.75
C MET A 179 -5.57 16.64 4.85
N SER A 180 -5.82 17.01 6.11
CA SER A 180 -5.52 16.13 7.23
C SER A 180 -6.39 14.86 7.16
N ALA A 181 -5.85 13.73 7.62
CA ALA A 181 -6.62 12.48 7.71
C ALA A 181 -7.88 12.66 8.57
N HIS A 182 -7.79 13.46 9.64
CA HIS A 182 -8.93 13.80 10.49
C HIS A 182 -10.05 14.50 9.71
N ASP A 183 -9.73 15.56 8.97
CA ASP A 183 -10.75 16.35 8.25
C ASP A 183 -11.34 15.56 7.08
N TYR A 184 -10.55 14.70 6.43
CA TYR A 184 -11.04 13.84 5.37
C TYR A 184 -12.05 12.82 5.90
N VAL A 185 -11.72 12.13 7.00
CA VAL A 185 -12.56 11.07 7.59
C VAL A 185 -13.78 11.65 8.32
N SER A 186 -13.66 12.82 8.96
CA SER A 186 -14.76 13.49 9.68
C SER A 186 -15.92 13.94 8.79
N ARG A 187 -15.73 13.95 7.47
CA ARG A 187 -16.81 14.20 6.50
C ARG A 187 -17.76 13.02 6.35
N TRP A 188 -17.30 11.82 6.73
CA TRP A 188 -18.01 10.57 6.57
C TRP A 188 -18.51 10.00 7.89
N PHE A 189 -17.72 10.19 8.95
CA PHE A 189 -17.97 9.57 10.24
C PHE A 189 -18.00 10.61 11.37
N GLU A 190 -18.92 10.43 12.31
CA GLU A 190 -19.06 11.30 13.48
C GLU A 190 -18.39 10.71 14.73
N HIS A 191 -18.42 9.39 14.88
CA HIS A 191 -17.95 8.72 16.09
C HIS A 191 -16.42 8.62 16.14
N ASP A 192 -15.81 9.04 17.26
CA ASP A 192 -14.35 9.14 17.39
C ASP A 192 -13.62 7.81 17.21
N LEU A 193 -14.15 6.73 17.78
CA LEU A 193 -13.59 5.38 17.59
C LEU A 193 -13.55 4.93 16.12
N VAL A 194 -14.61 5.23 15.36
CA VAL A 194 -14.70 4.88 13.94
C VAL A 194 -13.69 5.72 13.15
N LYS A 195 -13.62 7.03 13.44
CA LYS A 195 -12.63 7.92 12.83
C LYS A 195 -11.19 7.47 13.13
N ALA A 196 -10.90 7.15 14.39
CA ALA A 196 -9.57 6.74 14.85
C ALA A 196 -9.02 5.55 14.06
N LYS A 197 -9.88 4.57 13.75
CA LYS A 197 -9.48 3.44 12.90
C LYS A 197 -9.00 3.90 11.52
N PHE A 198 -9.77 4.71 10.83
CA PHE A 198 -9.41 5.13 9.47
C PHE A 198 -8.21 6.09 9.46
N MET A 199 -8.06 6.90 10.51
CA MET A 199 -6.89 7.76 10.68
C MET A 199 -5.60 6.95 10.89
N PHE A 200 -5.63 5.84 11.63
CA PHE A 200 -4.47 4.95 11.77
C PHE A 200 -3.96 4.44 10.42
N TRP A 201 -4.85 4.15 9.47
CA TRP A 201 -4.43 3.75 8.13
C TRP A 201 -3.86 4.92 7.32
N GLY A 202 -4.29 6.16 7.60
CA GLY A 202 -3.73 7.36 6.98
C GLY A 202 -2.29 7.68 7.41
N THR A 203 -1.81 7.11 8.51
CA THR A 203 -0.41 7.27 8.97
C THR A 203 0.52 6.15 8.48
N MET A 204 -0.06 5.04 7.99
CA MET A 204 0.67 3.93 7.39
C MET A 204 0.90 4.25 5.91
N GLY A 205 2.03 4.86 5.60
CA GLY A 205 2.45 5.18 4.22
C GLY A 205 2.71 3.98 3.33
#